data_AF-A0AAE4ANM8-F1
#
_entry.id   AF-A0AAE4ANM8-F1
#
_cell.length_a   1.000
_cell.length_b   1.000
_cell.length_c   1.000
_cell.angle_alpha   90.00
_cell.angle_beta   90.00
_cell.angle_gamma   90.00
#
_symmetry.space_group_name_H-M   'P 1'
#
loop_
_entity.id
_entity.type
_entity.pdbx_description
1 polymer ?
#
loop_
_entity_poly.entity_id
_entity_poly.type
_entity_poly.pdbx_seq_one_letter_code
_entity_poly.pdbx_strand_id
1 'polypeptide(L)'
;MTTPASTSRFIRVLPDIAAFALGLGLAYGLNWQTADLVWSLWLGSLVLGYLTLLSGIAGPALMGFYAISRPGVTRKQRVAAVLAGGAAALFFLGFFSLHFGGFHAGHSVFLNLFFPIPGLPKDGFGDAFMNPPLLFLLAWRHLIRPYGLFLIPAAIAERQHVFMPLIAAIKALRKTAASDNAADADKTTPPHTPKNKGHFQLQGAMARPYINVVRMHILIFFFAFAHALKLDSFLVYATVYTVYFFPWQELKTTLAEKKAAKATPPTTLAT
;
A
#
# COMPACT_ATOMS: atom_id res chain seq x y z
N MET A 1 -5.30 30.32 19.22
CA MET A 1 -4.53 29.29 19.95
C MET A 1 -5.09 27.93 19.58
N THR A 2 -4.44 27.20 18.66
CA THR A 2 -4.86 25.84 18.28
C THR A 2 -4.34 24.85 19.32
N THR A 3 -5.23 24.09 19.95
CA THR A 3 -4.87 23.03 20.91
C THR A 3 -3.91 22.02 20.27
N PRO A 4 -2.95 21.45 21.03
CA PRO A 4 -1.90 20.56 20.50
C PRO A 4 -2.43 19.35 19.71
N ALA A 5 -3.65 18.88 19.99
CA ALA A 5 -4.32 17.84 19.22
C ALA A 5 -4.61 18.23 17.75
N SER A 6 -4.98 19.49 17.50
CA SER A 6 -5.32 20.04 16.17
C SER A 6 -4.09 20.13 15.27
N THR A 7 -2.95 20.59 15.81
CA THR A 7 -1.67 20.67 15.09
C THR A 7 -1.17 19.29 14.66
N SER A 8 -1.36 18.27 15.50
CA SER A 8 -0.96 16.88 15.19
C SER A 8 -1.82 16.25 14.08
N ARG A 9 -3.09 16.64 13.97
CA ARG A 9 -4.02 16.18 12.93
C ARG A 9 -3.71 16.84 11.60
N PHE A 10 -3.44 18.15 11.59
CA PHE A 10 -3.12 18.88 10.37
C PHE A 10 -1.83 18.38 9.69
N ILE A 11 -0.77 18.15 10.48
CA ILE A 11 0.50 17.60 9.98
C ILE A 11 0.33 16.19 9.39
N ARG A 12 -0.67 15.43 9.87
CA ARG A 12 -0.94 14.06 9.40
C ARG A 12 -1.62 14.03 8.03
N VAL A 13 -2.55 14.96 7.80
CA VAL A 13 -3.38 15.04 6.57
C VAL A 13 -2.70 15.89 5.48
N LEU A 14 -1.76 16.77 5.84
CA LEU A 14 -1.05 17.64 4.91
C LEU A 14 -0.43 16.90 3.70
N PRO A 15 0.24 15.75 3.86
CA PRO A 15 0.81 15.05 2.71
C PRO A 15 -0.27 14.48 1.77
N ASP A 16 -1.43 14.10 2.30
CA ASP A 16 -2.55 13.59 1.48
C ASP A 16 -3.21 14.71 0.68
N ILE A 17 -3.36 15.89 1.30
CA ILE A 17 -3.82 17.11 0.61
C ILE A 17 -2.80 17.56 -0.46
N ALA A 18 -1.50 17.50 -0.14
CA ALA A 18 -0.45 17.82 -1.11
C ALA A 18 -0.46 16.83 -2.29
N ALA A 19 -0.60 15.53 -2.03
CA ALA A 19 -0.72 14.51 -3.07
C ALA A 19 -1.95 14.74 -3.97
N PHE A 20 -3.08 15.11 -3.36
CA PHE A 20 -4.30 15.46 -4.08
C PHE A 20 -4.11 16.67 -5.00
N ALA A 21 -3.60 17.77 -4.45
CA ALA A 21 -3.38 19.00 -5.20
C ALA A 21 -2.36 18.79 -6.33
N LEU A 22 -1.29 18.03 -6.09
CA LEU A 22 -0.29 17.67 -7.09
C LEU A 22 -0.89 16.77 -8.19
N GLY A 23 -1.69 15.76 -7.82
CA GLY A 23 -2.38 14.90 -8.78
C GLY A 23 -3.32 15.70 -9.69
N LEU A 24 -4.10 16.62 -9.11
CA LEU A 24 -5.01 17.49 -9.87
C LEU A 24 -4.25 18.48 -10.75
N GLY A 25 -3.20 19.10 -10.22
CA GLY A 25 -2.37 20.05 -10.95
C GLY A 25 -1.67 19.39 -12.14
N LEU A 26 -1.17 18.16 -11.98
CA LEU A 26 -0.57 17.39 -13.08
C LEU A 26 -1.61 17.04 -14.15
N ALA A 27 -2.77 16.51 -13.75
CA ALA A 27 -3.82 16.15 -14.69
C ALA A 27 -4.32 17.37 -15.49
N TYR A 28 -4.51 18.50 -14.80
CA TYR A 28 -4.91 19.76 -15.44
C TYR A 28 -3.81 20.32 -16.35
N GLY A 29 -2.57 20.44 -15.85
CA GLY A 29 -1.46 21.04 -16.60
C GLY A 29 -1.02 20.22 -17.81
N LEU A 30 -1.19 18.90 -17.78
CA LEU A 30 -0.88 17.98 -18.88
C LEU A 30 -2.09 17.71 -19.79
N ASN A 31 -3.24 18.34 -19.55
CA ASN A 31 -4.49 18.13 -20.28
C ASN A 31 -4.89 16.65 -20.38
N TRP A 32 -4.73 15.89 -19.28
CA TRP A 32 -5.00 14.46 -19.25
C TRP A 32 -6.48 14.15 -19.46
N GLN A 33 -6.73 13.26 -20.41
CA GLN A 33 -8.04 12.68 -20.65
C GLN A 33 -8.29 11.47 -19.74
N THR A 34 -9.50 10.92 -19.79
CA THR A 34 -9.89 9.74 -19.00
C THR A 34 -8.92 8.56 -19.21
N ALA A 35 -8.46 8.34 -20.45
CA ALA A 35 -7.49 7.30 -20.77
C ALA A 35 -6.17 7.49 -20.00
N ASP A 36 -5.65 8.72 -19.96
CA ASP A 36 -4.42 9.06 -19.26
C ASP A 36 -4.53 8.79 -17.76
N LEU A 37 -5.68 9.12 -17.16
CA LEU A 37 -5.94 8.81 -15.75
C LEU A 37 -5.99 7.30 -15.49
N VAL A 38 -6.69 6.55 -16.34
CA VAL A 38 -6.83 5.10 -16.18
C VAL A 38 -5.46 4.42 -16.28
N TRP A 39 -4.65 4.78 -17.26
CA TRP A 39 -3.29 4.23 -17.42
C TRP A 39 -2.32 4.70 -16.34
N SER A 40 -2.46 5.94 -15.84
CA SER A 40 -1.70 6.42 -14.68
C SER A 40 -2.03 5.63 -13.41
N LEU A 41 -3.31 5.35 -13.16
CA LEU A 41 -3.77 4.54 -12.04
C LEU A 41 -3.32 3.08 -12.16
N TRP A 42 -3.38 2.50 -13.36
CA TRP A 42 -2.86 1.15 -13.62
C TRP A 42 -1.34 1.07 -13.40
N LEU A 43 -0.58 2.06 -13.89
CA LEU A 43 0.87 2.12 -13.64
C LEU A 43 1.17 2.28 -12.15
N GLY A 44 0.41 3.14 -11.47
CA GLY A 44 0.47 3.32 -10.02
C GLY A 44 0.19 2.04 -9.26
N SER A 45 -0.85 1.29 -9.63
CA SER A 45 -1.19 0.01 -8.99
C SER A 45 -0.11 -1.04 -9.21
N LEU A 46 0.47 -1.10 -10.41
CA LEU A 46 1.58 -1.99 -10.72
C LEU A 46 2.81 -1.69 -9.86
N VAL A 47 3.27 -0.44 -9.85
CA VAL A 47 4.50 -0.03 -9.13
C VAL A 47 4.29 -0.08 -7.61
N LEU A 48 3.26 0.57 -7.09
CA LEU A 48 3.02 0.66 -5.65
C LEU A 48 2.55 -0.69 -5.06
N GLY A 49 1.80 -1.47 -5.83
CA GLY A 49 1.44 -2.84 -5.46
C GLY A 49 2.69 -3.72 -5.32
N TYR A 50 3.63 -3.62 -6.26
CA TYR A 50 4.89 -4.37 -6.18
C TYR A 50 5.78 -3.87 -5.03
N LEU A 51 5.87 -2.56 -4.78
CA LEU A 51 6.56 -2.02 -3.60
C LEU A 51 5.95 -2.51 -2.28
N THR A 52 4.63 -2.69 -2.24
CA THR A 52 3.93 -3.25 -1.07
C THR A 52 4.31 -4.72 -0.88
N LEU A 53 4.41 -5.50 -1.96
CA LEU A 53 4.90 -6.87 -1.93
C LEU A 53 6.32 -6.94 -1.33
N LEU A 54 7.23 -6.13 -1.88
CA LEU A 54 8.61 -6.05 -1.42
C LEU A 54 8.69 -5.66 0.06
N SER A 55 7.89 -4.68 0.49
CA SER A 55 7.81 -4.27 1.90
C SER A 55 7.27 -5.39 2.79
N GLY A 56 6.30 -6.18 2.30
CA GLY A 56 5.73 -7.34 2.97
C GLY A 56 6.72 -8.49 3.17
N ILE A 57 7.71 -8.62 2.29
CA ILE A 57 8.81 -9.61 2.41
C ILE A 57 9.95 -9.05 3.28
N ALA A 58 10.33 -7.78 3.05
CA ALA A 58 11.43 -7.14 3.74
C ALA A 58 11.19 -6.99 5.26
N GLY A 59 9.98 -6.67 5.69
CA GLY A 59 9.64 -6.53 7.12
C GLY A 59 9.92 -7.81 7.93
N PRO A 60 9.31 -8.95 7.57
CA PRO A 60 9.61 -10.25 8.18
C PRO A 60 11.06 -10.66 8.05
N ALA A 61 11.72 -10.41 6.90
CA ALA A 61 13.13 -10.73 6.71
C ALA A 61 14.03 -9.99 7.70
N LEU A 62 13.78 -8.69 7.93
CA LEU A 62 14.51 -7.88 8.91
C LEU A 62 14.28 -8.38 10.35
N MET A 63 13.03 -8.70 10.70
CA MET A 63 12.70 -9.27 12.02
C MET A 63 13.37 -10.64 12.23
N GLY A 64 13.36 -11.49 11.21
CA GLY A 64 14.02 -12.79 11.23
C GLY A 64 15.52 -12.66 11.39
N PHE A 65 16.16 -11.75 10.64
CA PHE A 65 17.60 -11.47 10.73
C PHE A 65 17.99 -10.98 12.13
N TYR A 66 17.22 -10.09 12.73
CA TYR A 66 17.45 -9.63 14.09
C TYR A 66 17.30 -10.78 15.11
N ALA A 67 16.26 -11.61 14.99
CA ALA A 67 16.02 -12.72 15.90
C ALA A 67 17.16 -13.75 15.90
N ILE A 68 17.71 -14.09 14.74
CA ILE A 68 18.82 -15.06 14.63
C ILE A 68 20.18 -14.48 15.04
N SER A 69 20.29 -13.15 15.04
CA SER A 69 21.50 -12.42 15.47
C SER A 69 21.64 -12.34 16.99
N ARG A 70 20.63 -12.78 17.77
CA ARG A 70 20.67 -12.76 19.23
C ARG A 70 21.72 -13.72 19.81
N PRO A 71 22.36 -13.35 20.93
CA PRO A 71 23.16 -14.28 21.71
C PRO A 71 22.28 -15.42 22.23
N GLY A 72 22.76 -16.67 22.12
CA GLY A 72 22.01 -17.88 22.50
C GLY A 72 21.40 -18.66 21.32
N VAL A 73 21.39 -18.12 20.10
CA VAL A 73 20.96 -18.88 18.91
C VAL A 73 22.14 -19.70 18.36
N THR A 74 21.94 -21.01 18.26
CA THR A 74 22.99 -21.93 17.76
C THR A 74 23.19 -21.79 16.25
N ARG A 75 24.39 -22.15 15.74
CA ARG A 75 24.68 -22.13 14.29
C ARG A 75 23.69 -22.95 13.47
N LYS A 76 23.27 -24.12 13.97
CA LYS A 76 22.27 -24.98 13.31
C LYS A 76 20.92 -24.27 13.16
N GLN A 77 20.44 -23.61 14.22
CA GLN A 77 19.19 -22.83 14.19
C GLN A 77 19.29 -21.63 13.24
N ARG A 78 20.43 -20.93 13.21
CA ARG A 78 20.66 -19.82 12.26
C ARG A 78 20.55 -20.29 10.82
N VAL A 79 21.26 -21.37 10.46
CA VAL A 79 21.24 -21.92 9.10
C VAL A 79 19.83 -22.39 8.74
N ALA A 80 19.15 -23.12 9.63
CA ALA A 80 17.78 -23.57 9.38
C ALA A 80 16.81 -22.40 9.17
N ALA A 81 16.92 -21.34 9.98
CA ALA A 81 16.08 -20.15 9.85
C ALA A 81 16.36 -19.37 8.56
N VAL A 82 17.64 -19.24 8.15
CA VAL A 82 18.00 -18.60 6.87
C VAL A 82 17.48 -19.41 5.68
N LEU A 83 17.63 -20.73 5.70
CA LEU A 83 17.14 -21.59 4.63
C LEU A 83 15.61 -21.56 4.53
N ALA A 84 14.91 -21.76 5.65
CA ALA A 84 13.45 -21.75 5.69
C ALA A 84 12.88 -20.36 5.35
N GLY A 85 13.44 -19.29 5.94
CA GLY A 85 13.03 -17.92 5.67
C GLY A 85 13.34 -17.49 4.24
N GLY A 86 14.50 -17.86 3.70
CA GLY A 86 14.88 -17.62 2.31
C GLY A 86 13.99 -18.35 1.32
N ALA A 87 13.73 -19.64 1.55
CA ALA A 87 12.80 -20.42 0.73
C ALA A 87 11.39 -19.84 0.74
N ALA A 88 10.88 -19.45 1.91
CA ALA A 88 9.59 -18.77 2.02
C ALA A 88 9.59 -17.43 1.26
N ALA A 89 10.60 -16.58 1.44
CA ALA A 89 10.69 -15.30 0.74
C ALA A 89 10.73 -15.46 -0.79
N LEU A 90 11.51 -16.43 -1.30
CA LEU A 90 11.58 -16.73 -2.73
C LEU A 90 10.27 -17.28 -3.28
N PHE A 91 9.62 -18.20 -2.56
CA PHE A 91 8.31 -18.72 -2.95
C PHE A 91 7.29 -17.59 -3.05
N PHE A 92 7.18 -16.75 -2.02
CA PHE A 92 6.26 -15.61 -2.01
C PHE A 92 6.59 -14.64 -3.14
N LEU A 93 7.86 -14.25 -3.30
CA LEU A 93 8.25 -13.33 -4.37
C LEU A 93 7.88 -13.88 -5.75
N GLY A 94 8.20 -15.15 -6.03
CA GLY A 94 7.90 -15.80 -7.31
C GLY A 94 6.40 -15.94 -7.56
N PHE A 95 5.68 -16.58 -6.63
CA PHE A 95 4.23 -16.83 -6.75
C PHE A 95 3.46 -15.52 -6.93
N PHE A 96 3.70 -14.55 -6.05
CA PHE A 96 2.98 -13.28 -6.13
C PHE A 96 3.42 -12.46 -7.33
N SER A 97 4.69 -12.47 -7.75
CA SER A 97 5.09 -11.77 -8.98
C SER A 97 4.36 -12.34 -10.20
N LEU A 98 4.29 -13.67 -10.34
CA LEU A 98 3.57 -14.32 -11.44
C LEU A 98 2.08 -13.99 -11.41
N HIS A 99 1.44 -14.15 -10.25
CA HIS A 99 0.01 -13.92 -10.09
C HIS A 99 -0.37 -12.44 -10.28
N PHE A 100 0.32 -11.54 -9.58
CA PHE A 100 0.10 -10.09 -9.65
C PHE A 100 0.42 -9.53 -11.04
N GLY A 101 1.56 -9.94 -11.61
CA GLY A 101 2.01 -9.54 -12.94
C GLY A 101 1.10 -10.08 -14.03
N GLY A 102 0.75 -11.37 -13.99
CA GLY A 102 -0.19 -11.98 -14.92
C GLY A 102 -1.56 -11.29 -14.91
N PHE A 103 -2.08 -10.96 -13.72
CA PHE A 103 -3.31 -10.19 -13.60
C PHE A 103 -3.19 -8.78 -14.18
N HIS A 104 -2.11 -8.04 -13.93
CA HIS A 104 -1.91 -6.71 -14.52
C HIS A 104 -1.75 -6.76 -16.03
N ALA A 105 -0.99 -7.74 -16.55
CA ALA A 105 -0.84 -7.98 -17.98
C ALA A 105 -2.21 -8.24 -18.63
N GLY A 106 -2.99 -9.19 -18.12
CA GLY A 106 -4.35 -9.45 -18.62
C GLY A 106 -5.29 -8.26 -18.49
N HIS A 107 -5.23 -7.52 -17.39
CA HIS A 107 -6.05 -6.33 -17.18
C HIS A 107 -5.67 -5.19 -18.14
N SER A 108 -4.39 -5.08 -18.52
CA SER A 108 -3.96 -4.10 -19.52
C SER A 108 -4.57 -4.36 -20.90
N VAL A 109 -4.80 -5.63 -21.27
CA VAL A 109 -5.52 -6.00 -22.49
C VAL A 109 -6.93 -5.43 -22.44
N PHE A 110 -7.64 -5.65 -21.32
CA PHE A 110 -8.98 -5.12 -21.11
C PHE A 110 -8.99 -3.59 -21.20
N LEU A 111 -8.06 -2.91 -20.52
CA LEU A 111 -7.97 -1.46 -20.56
C LEU A 111 -7.73 -0.92 -21.96
N ASN A 112 -6.87 -1.56 -22.74
CA ASN A 112 -6.55 -1.13 -24.09
C ASN A 112 -7.76 -1.23 -25.04
N LEU A 113 -8.74 -2.09 -24.75
CA LEU A 113 -10.00 -2.17 -25.52
C LEU A 113 -10.90 -0.94 -25.33
N PHE A 114 -10.92 -0.34 -24.12
CA PHE A 114 -11.79 0.81 -23.81
C PHE A 114 -11.08 2.15 -23.90
N PHE A 115 -9.79 2.17 -23.56
CA PHE A 115 -8.97 3.38 -23.44
C PHE A 115 -7.63 3.19 -24.17
N PRO A 116 -7.63 2.97 -25.49
CA PRO A 116 -6.38 2.80 -26.24
C PRO A 116 -5.56 4.10 -26.19
N ILE A 117 -4.25 3.99 -25.99
CA ILE A 117 -3.35 5.13 -26.09
C ILE A 117 -2.36 4.96 -27.25
N PRO A 118 -2.04 6.04 -28.01
CA PRO A 118 -1.12 5.96 -29.13
C PRO A 118 0.26 5.43 -28.71
N GLY A 119 0.78 4.46 -29.46
CA GLY A 119 2.11 3.90 -29.21
C GLY A 119 2.18 2.75 -28.22
N LEU A 120 1.04 2.26 -27.70
CA LEU A 120 0.98 0.96 -27.03
C LEU A 120 0.80 -0.20 -28.01
N PRO A 121 1.26 -1.43 -27.66
CA PRO A 121 0.90 -2.63 -28.40
C PRO A 121 -0.62 -2.83 -28.49
N LYS A 122 -1.09 -3.49 -29.56
CA LYS A 122 -2.53 -3.65 -29.83
C LYS A 122 -3.25 -4.51 -28.78
N ASP A 123 -2.52 -5.44 -28.17
CA ASP A 123 -2.96 -6.29 -27.07
C ASP A 123 -2.62 -5.69 -25.68
N GLY A 124 -2.24 -4.42 -25.60
CA GLY A 124 -1.79 -3.81 -24.35
C GLY A 124 -0.43 -4.37 -23.92
N PHE A 125 -0.40 -5.15 -22.83
CA PHE A 125 0.77 -5.92 -22.38
C PHE A 125 0.47 -7.41 -22.25
N GLY A 126 -0.44 -7.94 -23.09
CA GLY A 126 -0.82 -9.35 -23.12
C GLY A 126 0.36 -10.29 -23.31
N ASP A 127 1.31 -9.93 -24.18
CA ASP A 127 2.57 -10.66 -24.39
C ASP A 127 3.41 -10.86 -23.11
N ALA A 128 3.21 -10.04 -22.07
CA ALA A 128 3.88 -10.16 -20.79
C ALA A 128 3.12 -11.02 -19.76
N PHE A 129 2.05 -11.71 -20.15
CA PHE A 129 1.31 -12.61 -19.27
C PHE A 129 2.24 -13.70 -18.71
N MET A 130 2.21 -13.88 -17.38
CA MET A 130 3.14 -14.76 -16.64
C MET A 130 4.63 -14.43 -16.82
N ASN A 131 4.98 -13.24 -17.33
CA ASN A 131 6.34 -12.74 -17.43
C ASN A 131 6.48 -11.36 -16.76
N PRO A 132 6.57 -11.31 -15.41
CA PRO A 132 6.63 -10.05 -14.67
C PRO A 132 7.80 -9.14 -15.06
N PRO A 133 9.03 -9.63 -15.29
CA PRO A 133 10.13 -8.78 -15.76
C PRO A 133 9.81 -8.09 -17.09
N LEU A 134 9.23 -8.82 -18.05
CA LEU A 134 8.82 -8.24 -19.33
C LEU A 134 7.70 -7.21 -19.14
N LEU A 135 6.73 -7.48 -18.25
CA LEU A 135 5.66 -6.52 -17.95
C LEU A 135 6.22 -5.19 -17.45
N PHE A 136 7.16 -5.23 -16.49
CA PHE A 136 7.80 -4.02 -15.99
C PHE A 136 8.60 -3.31 -17.08
N LEU A 137 9.32 -4.05 -17.93
CA LEU A 137 10.07 -3.47 -19.04
C LEU A 137 9.16 -2.73 -20.03
N LEU A 138 8.05 -3.35 -20.42
CA LEU A 138 7.07 -2.74 -21.34
C LEU A 138 6.36 -1.55 -20.70
N ALA A 139 5.87 -1.71 -19.46
CA ALA A 139 5.25 -0.61 -18.72
C ALA A 139 6.22 0.56 -18.56
N TRP A 140 7.49 0.30 -18.26
CA TRP A 140 8.52 1.34 -18.19
C TRP A 140 8.72 2.01 -19.54
N ARG A 141 8.89 1.24 -20.61
CA ARG A 141 9.13 1.78 -21.96
C ARG A 141 7.98 2.66 -22.46
N HIS A 142 6.73 2.26 -22.24
CA HIS A 142 5.56 2.90 -22.83
C HIS A 142 4.88 3.91 -21.91
N LEU A 143 4.88 3.70 -20.58
CA LEU A 143 4.08 4.49 -19.65
C LEU A 143 4.90 5.41 -18.74
N ILE A 144 6.21 5.20 -18.57
CA ILE A 144 6.98 6.03 -17.61
C ILE A 144 7.10 7.49 -18.07
N ARG A 145 7.28 7.73 -19.37
CA ARG A 145 7.39 9.09 -19.91
C ARG A 145 6.07 9.87 -19.77
N PRO A 146 4.91 9.34 -20.23
CA PRO A 146 3.66 10.08 -20.12
C PRO A 146 3.11 10.13 -18.69
N TYR A 147 3.27 9.07 -17.89
CA TYR A 147 2.54 8.91 -16.63
C TYR A 147 3.44 8.73 -15.40
N GLY A 148 4.76 8.67 -15.56
CA GLY A 148 5.68 8.46 -14.43
C GLY A 148 5.60 9.55 -13.36
N LEU A 149 5.27 10.80 -13.75
CA LEU A 149 5.06 11.89 -12.79
C LEU A 149 3.89 11.62 -11.83
N PHE A 150 2.89 10.84 -12.24
CA PHE A 150 1.77 10.43 -11.38
C PHE A 150 2.24 9.56 -10.19
N LEU A 151 3.35 8.85 -10.33
CA LEU A 151 3.87 7.98 -9.27
C LEU A 151 4.25 8.78 -8.02
N ILE A 152 4.59 10.07 -8.16
CA ILE A 152 4.97 10.93 -7.03
C ILE A 152 3.75 11.17 -6.10
N PRO A 153 2.64 11.79 -6.55
CA PRO A 153 1.47 11.97 -5.69
C PRO A 153 0.87 10.63 -5.27
N ALA A 154 0.89 9.60 -6.14
CA ALA A 154 0.39 8.28 -5.76
C ALA A 154 1.22 7.64 -4.63
N ALA A 155 2.55 7.73 -4.69
CA ALA A 155 3.43 7.23 -3.64
C ALA A 155 3.26 7.99 -2.32
N ILE A 156 3.01 9.30 -2.38
CA ILE A 156 2.73 10.11 -1.17
C ILE A 156 1.39 9.68 -0.57
N ALA A 157 0.33 9.59 -1.37
CA ALA A 157 -1.00 9.19 -0.90
C ALA A 157 -0.99 7.79 -0.28
N GLU A 158 -0.28 6.84 -0.90
CA GLU A 158 -0.23 5.45 -0.44
C GLU A 158 0.95 5.14 0.49
N ARG A 159 1.74 6.15 0.89
CA ARG A 159 2.97 6.00 1.70
C ARG A 159 2.78 5.13 2.94
N GLN A 160 1.65 5.30 3.62
CA GLN A 160 1.38 4.56 4.85
C GLN A 160 1.09 3.10 4.55
N HIS A 161 0.31 2.79 3.52
CA HIS A 161 -0.04 1.41 3.17
C HIS A 161 1.15 0.64 2.60
N VAL A 162 1.88 1.24 1.66
CA VAL A 162 3.03 0.61 0.98
C VAL A 162 4.10 0.22 2.00
N PHE A 163 4.46 1.14 2.88
CA PHE A 163 5.56 0.94 3.82
C PHE A 163 5.12 0.44 5.20
N MET A 164 3.81 0.25 5.48
CA MET A 164 3.33 -0.17 6.80
C MET A 164 4.05 -1.41 7.34
N PRO A 165 4.22 -2.51 6.57
CA PRO A 165 4.87 -3.71 7.07
C PRO A 165 6.32 -3.45 7.48
N LEU A 166 7.02 -2.66 6.69
CA LEU A 166 8.41 -2.29 6.93
C LEU A 166 8.56 -1.34 8.12
N ILE A 167 7.72 -0.30 8.19
CA ILE A 167 7.69 0.66 9.30
C ILE A 167 7.35 -0.05 10.61
N ALA A 168 6.38 -0.98 10.59
CA ALA A 168 6.01 -1.77 11.77
C ALA A 168 7.17 -2.66 12.24
N ALA A 169 7.87 -3.32 11.31
CA ALA A 169 9.06 -4.10 11.61
C ALA A 169 10.17 -3.22 12.23
N ILE A 170 10.50 -2.08 11.61
CA ILE A 170 11.53 -1.16 12.13
C ILE A 170 11.17 -0.64 13.52
N LYS A 171 9.90 -0.27 13.77
CA LYS A 171 9.45 0.17 15.09
C LYS A 171 9.54 -0.95 16.12
N ALA A 172 9.17 -2.17 15.76
CA ALA A 172 9.30 -3.34 16.62
C ALA A 172 10.76 -3.63 16.97
N LEU A 173 11.67 -3.55 15.98
CA LEU A 173 13.11 -3.70 16.18
C LEU A 173 13.67 -2.64 17.14
N ARG A 174 13.34 -1.37 16.94
CA ARG A 174 13.78 -0.28 17.82
C ARG A 174 13.31 -0.47 19.25
N LYS A 175 12.03 -0.86 19.44
CA LYS A 175 11.48 -1.13 20.77
C LYS A 175 12.17 -2.31 21.45
N THR A 176 12.42 -3.37 20.69
CA THR A 176 13.05 -4.59 21.21
C THR A 176 14.52 -4.34 21.56
N ALA A 177 15.26 -3.61 20.73
CA ALA A 177 16.62 -3.20 21.03
C ALA A 177 16.68 -2.30 22.27
N ALA A 178 15.73 -1.36 22.43
CA ALA A 178 15.65 -0.52 23.61
C ALA A 178 15.32 -1.32 24.89
N SER A 179 14.46 -2.35 24.81
CA SER A 179 14.18 -3.22 25.96
C SER A 179 15.33 -4.16 26.30
N ASP A 180 16.05 -4.69 25.30
CA ASP A 180 17.22 -5.53 25.54
C ASP A 180 18.33 -4.72 26.25
N ASN A 181 18.55 -3.46 25.82
CA ASN A 181 19.48 -2.54 26.48
C ASN A 181 19.06 -2.15 27.91
N ALA A 182 17.75 -2.10 28.20
CA ALA A 182 17.23 -1.82 29.53
C ALA A 182 17.24 -3.05 30.45
N ALA A 183 17.02 -4.25 29.91
CA ALA A 183 17.07 -5.51 30.64
C ALA A 183 18.51 -5.94 30.99
N ASP A 184 19.51 -5.57 30.17
CA ASP A 184 20.92 -5.72 30.54
C ASP A 184 21.33 -4.81 31.73
N ALA A 185 20.55 -3.75 32.01
CA ALA A 185 20.75 -2.86 33.15
C ALA A 185 20.04 -3.30 34.45
N ASP A 186 19.06 -4.22 34.37
CA ASP A 186 18.31 -4.73 35.53
C ASP A 186 18.19 -6.26 35.48
N LYS A 187 19.13 -6.96 36.12
CA LYS A 187 19.21 -8.43 36.19
C LYS A 187 18.28 -9.05 37.25
N THR A 188 17.02 -8.63 37.36
CA THR A 188 16.11 -9.20 38.40
C THR A 188 14.75 -9.71 37.94
N THR A 189 14.37 -9.64 36.65
CA THR A 189 13.05 -10.14 36.20
C THR A 189 13.12 -11.26 35.14
N PRO A 190 12.37 -12.36 35.29
CA PRO A 190 12.38 -13.46 34.32
C PRO A 190 11.72 -13.07 32.99
N PRO A 191 12.05 -13.74 31.87
CA PRO A 191 11.59 -13.35 30.55
C PRO A 191 10.09 -13.63 30.37
N HIS A 192 9.31 -12.59 30.08
CA HIS A 192 7.94 -12.75 29.61
C HIS A 192 7.94 -13.31 28.17
N THR A 193 7.49 -14.55 28.02
CA THR A 193 7.20 -15.19 26.74
C THR A 193 6.03 -14.47 26.05
N PRO A 194 6.20 -13.93 24.83
CA PRO A 194 5.08 -13.31 24.11
C PRO A 194 4.05 -14.39 23.73
N LYS A 195 2.80 -14.21 24.15
CA LYS A 195 1.68 -15.10 23.78
C LYS A 195 1.49 -15.12 22.26
N ASN A 196 1.45 -16.35 21.74
CA ASN A 196 1.32 -16.75 20.36
C ASN A 196 0.11 -16.08 19.66
N LYS A 197 0.37 -15.19 18.70
CA LYS A 197 -0.62 -14.58 17.79
C LYS A 197 -0.39 -14.98 16.32
N GLY A 198 0.28 -16.10 16.07
CA GLY A 198 0.77 -16.48 14.74
C GLY A 198 -0.32 -16.66 13.66
N HIS A 199 -1.53 -17.09 14.02
CA HIS A 199 -2.56 -17.44 13.04
C HIS A 199 -3.31 -16.22 12.46
N PHE A 200 -3.54 -15.17 13.25
CA PHE A 200 -4.23 -13.94 12.80
C PHE A 200 -3.31 -13.02 11.97
N GLN A 201 -1.99 -13.16 12.14
CA GLN A 201 -1.00 -12.30 11.49
C GLN A 201 -0.70 -12.73 10.04
N LEU A 202 -0.75 -14.04 9.75
CA LEU A 202 -0.49 -14.59 8.42
C LEU A 202 -1.64 -14.27 7.44
N GLN A 203 -2.90 -14.41 7.86
CA GLN A 203 -4.07 -14.08 7.02
C GLN A 203 -4.14 -12.58 6.70
N GLY A 204 -3.84 -11.73 7.69
CA GLY A 204 -3.74 -10.28 7.49
C GLY A 204 -2.55 -9.87 6.62
N ALA A 205 -1.43 -10.59 6.67
CA ALA A 205 -0.27 -10.35 5.81
C ALA A 205 -0.54 -10.74 4.35
N MET A 206 -1.24 -11.85 4.12
CA MET A 206 -1.61 -12.32 2.79
C MET A 206 -2.67 -11.45 2.11
N ALA A 207 -3.67 -10.95 2.83
CA ALA A 207 -4.77 -10.18 2.23
C ALA A 207 -4.41 -8.71 1.92
N ARG A 208 -3.45 -8.12 2.65
CA ARG A 208 -3.09 -6.70 2.54
C ARG A 208 -2.66 -6.26 1.13
N PRO A 209 -1.79 -7.00 0.42
CA PRO A 209 -1.44 -6.66 -0.95
C PRO A 209 -2.65 -6.64 -1.89
N TYR A 210 -3.60 -7.57 -1.72
CA TYR A 210 -4.79 -7.66 -2.56
C TYR A 210 -5.76 -6.50 -2.36
N ILE A 211 -5.97 -6.03 -1.13
CA ILE A 211 -6.96 -4.98 -0.84
C ILE A 211 -6.66 -3.69 -1.60
N ASN A 212 -5.38 -3.29 -1.68
CA ASN A 212 -5.02 -2.06 -2.37
C ASN A 212 -5.20 -2.19 -3.90
N VAL A 213 -4.79 -3.33 -4.44
CA VAL A 213 -4.92 -3.64 -5.88
C VAL A 213 -6.40 -3.70 -6.26
N VAL A 214 -7.21 -4.45 -5.51
CA VAL A 214 -8.65 -4.60 -5.75
C VAL A 214 -9.36 -3.25 -5.68
N ARG A 215 -9.01 -2.38 -4.71
CA ARG A 215 -9.56 -1.02 -4.64
C ARG A 215 -9.32 -0.23 -5.93
N MET A 216 -8.10 -0.26 -6.46
CA MET A 216 -7.77 0.43 -7.72
C MET A 216 -8.47 -0.22 -8.92
N HIS A 217 -8.60 -1.54 -8.95
CA HIS A 217 -9.25 -2.26 -10.04
C HIS A 217 -10.77 -2.06 -10.08
N ILE A 218 -11.44 -2.00 -8.93
CA ILE A 218 -12.88 -1.69 -8.87
C ILE A 218 -13.16 -0.32 -9.49
N LEU A 219 -12.30 0.67 -9.23
CA LEU A 219 -12.43 2.00 -9.84
C LEU A 219 -12.22 1.94 -11.35
N ILE A 220 -11.24 1.18 -11.82
CA ILE A 220 -10.99 0.97 -13.25
C ILE A 220 -12.18 0.29 -13.94
N PHE A 221 -12.79 -0.73 -13.33
CA PHE A 221 -14.02 -1.34 -13.85
C PHE A 221 -15.20 -0.38 -13.83
N PHE A 222 -15.31 0.46 -12.79
CA PHE A 222 -16.30 1.54 -12.75
C PHE A 222 -16.09 2.53 -13.91
N PHE A 223 -14.85 2.95 -14.22
CA PHE A 223 -14.54 3.79 -15.37
C PHE A 223 -14.94 3.13 -16.70
N ALA A 224 -14.61 1.86 -16.89
CA ALA A 224 -14.95 1.12 -18.10
C ALA A 224 -16.48 1.03 -18.30
N PHE A 225 -17.23 0.77 -17.23
CA PHE A 225 -18.69 0.71 -17.26
C PHE A 225 -19.32 2.10 -17.45
N ALA A 226 -18.82 3.13 -16.78
CA ALA A 226 -19.30 4.51 -16.92
C ALA A 226 -19.05 5.06 -18.34
N HIS A 227 -17.89 4.74 -18.93
CA HIS A 227 -17.57 5.06 -20.31
C HIS A 227 -18.47 4.29 -21.30
N ALA A 228 -18.72 3.00 -21.07
CA ALA A 228 -19.64 2.21 -21.88
C ALA A 228 -21.08 2.77 -21.86
N LEU A 229 -21.50 3.37 -20.75
CA LEU A 229 -22.80 4.03 -20.59
C LEU A 229 -22.82 5.49 -21.07
N LYS A 230 -21.71 6.03 -21.61
CA LYS A 230 -21.56 7.44 -22.03
C LYS A 230 -21.92 8.45 -20.93
N LEU A 231 -21.65 8.12 -19.67
CA LEU A 231 -21.87 9.06 -18.56
C LEU A 231 -20.86 10.22 -18.64
N ASP A 232 -21.35 11.45 -18.48
CA ASP A 232 -20.57 12.67 -18.66
C ASP A 232 -19.27 12.68 -17.85
N SER A 233 -18.19 13.13 -18.50
CA SER A 233 -16.81 13.12 -17.99
C SER A 233 -16.71 13.67 -16.56
N PHE A 234 -17.43 14.74 -16.23
CA PHE A 234 -17.35 15.40 -14.92
C PHE A 234 -17.76 14.50 -13.74
N LEU A 235 -18.84 13.72 -13.85
CA LEU A 235 -19.29 12.82 -12.77
C LEU A 235 -18.28 11.71 -12.50
N VAL A 236 -17.61 11.26 -13.55
CA VAL A 236 -16.54 10.26 -13.48
C VAL A 236 -15.31 10.84 -12.78
N TYR A 237 -14.83 12.04 -13.18
CA TYR A 237 -13.74 12.74 -12.50
C TYR A 237 -14.06 13.01 -11.01
N ALA A 238 -15.26 13.52 -10.70
CA ALA A 238 -15.69 13.84 -9.34
C ALA A 238 -15.75 12.60 -8.44
N THR A 239 -16.28 11.48 -8.95
CA THR A 239 -16.36 10.21 -8.20
C THR A 239 -14.96 9.70 -7.86
N VAL A 240 -14.03 9.76 -8.81
CA VAL A 240 -12.67 9.24 -8.65
C VAL A 240 -11.88 10.08 -7.66
N TYR A 241 -11.96 11.40 -7.80
CA TYR A 241 -11.32 12.32 -6.87
C TYR A 241 -11.84 12.11 -5.44
N THR A 242 -13.16 11.88 -5.32
CA THR A 242 -13.80 11.61 -4.04
C THR A 242 -13.43 10.22 -3.48
N VAL A 243 -13.37 9.16 -4.27
CA VAL A 243 -13.03 7.82 -3.74
C VAL A 243 -11.53 7.66 -3.46
N TYR A 244 -10.67 8.27 -4.28
CA TYR A 244 -9.23 8.02 -4.23
C TYR A 244 -8.51 8.92 -3.26
N PHE A 245 -8.77 10.23 -3.33
CA PHE A 245 -8.00 11.23 -2.61
C PHE A 245 -8.74 11.85 -1.42
N PHE A 246 -10.06 11.68 -1.32
CA PHE A 246 -10.79 12.15 -0.16
C PHE A 246 -10.34 11.37 1.10
N PRO A 247 -10.09 12.04 2.23
CA PRO A 247 -9.55 11.41 3.44
C PRO A 247 -10.64 10.62 4.20
N TRP A 248 -11.15 9.54 3.61
CA TRP A 248 -12.20 8.70 4.19
C TRP A 248 -11.87 8.14 5.57
N GLN A 249 -10.58 7.93 5.86
CA GLN A 249 -10.14 7.48 7.17
C GLN A 249 -10.41 8.54 8.24
N GLU A 250 -10.21 9.82 7.94
CA GLU A 250 -10.48 10.92 8.86
C GLU A 250 -11.98 11.11 9.08
N LEU A 251 -12.80 10.94 8.03
CA LEU A 251 -14.25 10.95 8.17
C LEU A 251 -14.73 9.81 9.08
N LYS A 252 -14.21 8.59 8.89
CA LYS A 252 -14.52 7.44 9.75
C LYS A 252 -14.09 7.67 11.20
N THR A 253 -12.90 8.22 11.43
CA THR A 253 -12.42 8.57 12.77
C THR A 253 -13.30 9.64 13.41
N THR A 254 -13.68 10.68 12.68
CA THR A 254 -14.54 11.77 13.17
C THR A 254 -15.96 11.28 13.48
N LEU A 255 -16.51 10.37 12.66
CA LEU A 255 -17.81 9.76 12.91
C LEU A 255 -17.76 8.82 14.13
N ALA A 256 -16.67 8.06 14.29
CA ALA A 256 -16.45 7.22 15.46
C ALA A 256 -16.29 8.08 16.74
N GLU A 257 -15.54 9.18 16.68
CA GLU A 257 -15.39 10.16 17.77
C GLU A 257 -16.75 10.79 18.15
N LYS A 258 -17.55 11.23 17.17
CA LYS A 258 -18.91 11.74 17.42
C LYS A 258 -19.83 10.68 18.03
N LYS A 259 -19.75 9.43 17.57
CA LYS A 259 -20.55 8.32 18.09
C LYS A 259 -20.14 7.98 19.53
N ALA A 260 -18.85 7.99 19.84
CA ALA A 260 -18.33 7.80 21.19
C ALA A 260 -18.74 8.94 22.13
N ALA A 261 -18.61 10.20 21.69
CA ALA A 261 -19.04 11.37 22.46
C ALA A 261 -20.56 11.38 22.75
N LYS A 262 -21.38 10.81 21.85
CA LYS A 262 -22.82 10.64 22.06
C LYS A 262 -23.17 9.45 22.97
N ALA A 263 -22.28 8.47 23.10
CA ALA A 263 -22.48 7.28 23.91
C ALA A 263 -22.03 7.46 25.37
N THR A 264 -21.24 8.49 25.68
CA THR A 264 -20.90 8.86 27.05
C THR A 264 -21.99 9.79 27.60
N PRO A 265 -22.88 9.34 28.51
CA PRO A 265 -23.82 10.24 29.16
C PRO A 265 -23.04 11.30 29.97
N PRO A 266 -23.59 12.51 30.15
CA PRO A 266 -22.95 13.50 31.00
C PRO A 266 -22.79 12.90 32.40
N THR A 267 -21.55 12.79 32.87
CA THR A 267 -21.27 12.53 34.27
C THR A 267 -21.94 13.65 35.05
N THR A 268 -23.09 13.36 35.64
CA THR A 268 -23.69 14.22 36.65
C THR A 268 -22.66 14.31 37.77
N LEU A 269 -21.99 15.46 37.86
CA LEU A 269 -21.29 15.88 39.07
C LEU A 269 -22.36 15.91 40.17
N ALA A 270 -22.39 14.84 40.96
CA ALA A 270 -23.11 14.83 42.23
C ALA A 270 -22.48 15.94 43.09
N THR A 271 -23.30 16.93 43.39
CA THR A 271 -23.04 17.96 44.41
C THR A 271 -23.51 17.43 45.76
#